data_AF-A0A959U495-F1
#
_entry.id   AF-A0A959U495-F1
#
_cell.length_a   1.000
_cell.length_b   1.000
_cell.length_c   1.000
_cell.angle_alpha   90.00
_cell.angle_beta   90.00
_cell.angle_gamma   90.00
#
_symmetry.space_group_name_H-M   'P 1'
#
loop_
_entity.id
_entity.type
_entity.pdbx_description
1 polymer ?
#
loop_
_entity_poly.entity_id
_entity_poly.type
_entity_poly.pdbx_seq_one_letter_code
_entity_poly.pdbx_strand_id
1 'polypeptide(L)'
;PARNQPAQDVIEKDHTIHMGDTIWLSKTALVLDRINMYQTGDTIAAGAQFRELNGNESAVVEPQFLIYGSQTGTLPAELVYAGGTIVFQMIQPETDTFIFQTREQNVPQDWIIMKAIVFPMINLVWLGMIVLAIGFAISMRKRLEDLRRRKG
;
A
#
# COMPACT_ATOMS: atom_id res chain seq x y z
N PRO A 1 -15.52 20.44 -28.25
CA PRO A 1 -15.56 20.28 -26.77
C PRO A 1 -15.32 18.81 -26.36
N ALA A 2 -14.04 18.42 -26.28
CA ALA A 2 -13.65 17.12 -25.72
C ALA A 2 -13.65 17.24 -24.19
N ARG A 3 -14.45 16.38 -23.55
CA ARG A 3 -14.60 16.27 -22.10
C ARG A 3 -13.27 15.75 -21.54
N ASN A 4 -12.46 16.63 -20.96
CA ASN A 4 -11.32 16.25 -20.12
C ASN A 4 -11.85 15.50 -18.90
N GLN A 5 -11.94 14.18 -18.99
CA GLN A 5 -11.95 13.31 -17.82
C GLN A 5 -10.54 13.42 -17.19
N PRO A 6 -10.41 13.63 -15.87
CA PRO A 6 -9.11 13.53 -15.23
C PRO A 6 -8.55 12.15 -15.55
N ALA A 7 -7.34 12.10 -16.10
CA ALA A 7 -6.61 10.84 -16.23
C ALA A 7 -6.61 10.20 -14.85
N GLN A 8 -7.32 9.08 -14.70
CA GLN A 8 -7.19 8.28 -13.49
C GLN A 8 -5.71 7.91 -13.41
N ASP A 9 -5.02 8.24 -12.31
CA ASP A 9 -3.62 7.89 -12.14
C ASP A 9 -3.53 6.36 -12.13
N VAL A 10 -3.20 5.79 -13.28
CA VAL A 10 -3.03 4.35 -13.43
C VAL A 10 -1.65 4.00 -12.89
N ILE A 11 -1.60 3.25 -11.78
CA ILE A 11 -0.34 2.81 -11.20
C ILE A 11 0.06 1.53 -11.93
N GLU A 12 1.09 1.62 -12.76
CA GLU A 12 1.76 0.47 -13.35
C GLU A 12 2.99 0.11 -12.52
N LYS A 13 3.09 -1.16 -12.14
CA LYS A 13 4.23 -1.67 -11.38
C LYS A 13 4.67 -3.02 -11.93
N ASP A 14 5.98 -3.16 -12.11
CA ASP A 14 6.62 -4.40 -12.50
C ASP A 14 7.01 -5.20 -11.26
N HIS A 15 6.74 -6.50 -11.30
CA HIS A 15 7.07 -7.45 -10.24
C HIS A 15 7.85 -8.61 -10.85
N THR A 16 9.04 -8.86 -10.31
CA THR A 16 9.82 -10.05 -10.62
C THR A 16 9.65 -11.03 -9.46
N ILE A 17 9.04 -12.17 -9.71
CA ILE A 17 8.68 -13.15 -8.66
C ILE A 17 9.02 -14.58 -9.08
N HIS A 18 9.16 -15.46 -8.10
CA HIS A 18 9.32 -16.90 -8.30
C HIS A 18 7.97 -17.61 -8.15
N MET A 19 7.93 -18.91 -8.49
CA MET A 19 6.76 -19.75 -8.26
C MET A 19 6.43 -19.85 -6.75
N GLY A 20 5.17 -19.64 -6.38
CA GLY A 20 4.71 -19.62 -4.99
C GLY A 20 4.81 -18.26 -4.30
N ASP A 21 5.46 -17.26 -4.92
CA ASP A 21 5.58 -15.92 -4.35
C ASP A 21 4.25 -15.15 -4.41
N THR A 22 4.18 -14.07 -3.62
CA THR A 22 3.01 -13.21 -3.48
C THR A 22 3.31 -11.79 -3.95
N ILE A 23 2.44 -11.23 -4.80
CA ILE A 23 2.42 -9.83 -5.17
C ILE A 23 1.39 -9.11 -4.29
N TRP A 24 1.83 -8.11 -3.54
CA TRP A 24 0.96 -7.26 -2.73
C TRP A 24 0.47 -6.07 -3.55
N LEU A 25 -0.85 -5.94 -3.66
CA LEU A 25 -1.53 -4.81 -4.29
C LEU A 25 -2.15 -3.89 -3.22
N SER A 26 -2.73 -2.77 -3.65
CA SER A 26 -3.30 -1.78 -2.72
C SER A 26 -4.46 -2.30 -1.85
N LYS A 27 -5.23 -3.26 -2.38
CA LYS A 27 -6.42 -3.83 -1.73
C LYS A 27 -6.34 -5.34 -1.49
N THR A 28 -5.58 -6.05 -2.32
CA THR A 28 -5.57 -7.52 -2.38
C THR A 28 -4.15 -8.06 -2.48
N ALA A 29 -4.02 -9.37 -2.36
CA ALA A 29 -2.75 -10.07 -2.60
C ALA A 29 -2.95 -11.10 -3.71
N LEU A 30 -1.98 -11.21 -4.61
CA LEU A 30 -1.95 -12.22 -5.66
C LEU A 30 -0.90 -13.26 -5.33
N VAL A 31 -1.30 -14.51 -5.17
CA VAL A 31 -0.38 -15.63 -4.95
C VAL A 31 -0.21 -16.39 -6.26
N LEU A 32 1.03 -16.57 -6.70
CA LEU A 32 1.33 -17.36 -7.90
C LEU A 32 1.28 -18.85 -7.55
N ASP A 33 0.19 -19.52 -7.91
CA ASP A 33 0.01 -20.94 -7.59
C ASP A 33 0.77 -21.82 -8.58
N ARG A 34 0.57 -21.60 -9.88
CA ARG A 34 1.08 -22.46 -10.95
C ARG A 34 1.31 -21.72 -12.25
N ILE A 35 2.18 -22.27 -13.09
CA ILE A 35 2.34 -21.85 -14.48
C ILE A 35 2.09 -23.07 -15.37
N ASN A 36 1.14 -22.92 -16.29
CA ASN A 36 0.79 -23.94 -17.27
C ASN A 36 1.40 -23.55 -18.62
N MET A 37 2.22 -24.41 -19.19
CA MET A 37 2.76 -24.22 -20.52
C MET A 37 2.03 -25.12 -21.52
N TYR A 38 1.64 -24.54 -22.65
CA TYR A 38 0.96 -25.21 -23.75
C TYR A 38 1.70 -24.91 -25.04
N GLN A 39 2.01 -25.94 -25.82
CA GLN A 39 2.60 -25.77 -27.13
C GLN A 39 1.65 -26.33 -28.19
N THR A 40 1.28 -25.50 -29.16
CA THR A 40 0.45 -25.88 -30.31
C THR A 40 1.20 -25.50 -31.57
N GLY A 41 1.74 -26.50 -32.26
CA GLY A 41 2.57 -26.29 -33.45
C GLY A 41 3.79 -25.43 -33.13
N ASP A 42 3.87 -24.26 -33.78
CA ASP A 42 4.96 -23.30 -33.65
C ASP A 42 4.69 -22.20 -32.59
N THR A 43 3.56 -22.30 -31.88
CA THR A 43 3.18 -21.37 -30.82
C THR A 43 3.40 -22.01 -29.45
N ILE A 44 4.12 -21.32 -28.58
CA ILE A 44 4.25 -21.64 -27.15
C ILE A 44 3.43 -20.62 -26.37
N ALA A 45 2.59 -21.07 -25.44
CA ALA A 45 1.83 -20.23 -24.53
C ALA A 45 2.12 -20.64 -23.08
N ALA A 46 2.18 -19.68 -22.18
CA ALA A 46 2.33 -19.87 -20.75
C ALA A 46 1.24 -19.09 -20.01
N GLY A 47 0.34 -19.80 -19.32
CA GLY A 47 -0.68 -19.21 -18.45
C GLY A 47 -0.19 -19.24 -17.00
N ALA A 48 -0.20 -18.10 -16.32
CA ALA A 48 0.13 -18.02 -14.90
C ALA A 48 -1.16 -18.02 -14.09
N GLN A 49 -1.42 -19.08 -13.33
CA GLN A 49 -2.57 -19.18 -12.44
C GLN A 49 -2.27 -18.46 -11.13
N PHE A 50 -2.90 -17.30 -10.96
CA PHE A 50 -2.90 -16.55 -9.71
C PHE A 50 -4.17 -16.79 -8.91
N ARG A 51 -4.01 -16.71 -7.59
CA ARG A 51 -5.12 -16.58 -6.65
C ARG A 51 -5.11 -15.19 -6.06
N GLU A 52 -6.12 -14.40 -6.40
CA GLU A 52 -6.37 -13.10 -5.80
C GLU A 52 -7.12 -13.28 -4.49
N LEU A 53 -6.51 -12.84 -3.39
CA LEU A 53 -7.02 -12.96 -2.03
C LEU A 53 -7.62 -11.62 -1.57
N ASN A 54 -8.86 -11.68 -1.07
CA ASN A 54 -9.54 -10.55 -0.43
C ASN A 54 -10.16 -11.00 0.89
N GLY A 55 -9.39 -10.94 1.98
CA GLY A 55 -9.82 -11.42 3.28
C GLY A 55 -10.12 -12.92 3.25
N ASN A 56 -11.40 -13.29 3.31
CA ASN A 56 -11.86 -14.68 3.29
C ASN A 56 -12.30 -15.17 1.90
N GLU A 57 -12.34 -14.28 0.91
CA GLU A 57 -12.72 -14.61 -0.46
C GLU A 57 -11.47 -14.75 -1.35
N SER A 58 -11.60 -15.53 -2.41
CA SER A 58 -10.53 -15.69 -3.40
C SER A 58 -11.08 -15.87 -4.81
N ALA A 59 -10.39 -15.28 -5.78
CA ALA A 59 -10.67 -15.43 -7.20
C ALA A 59 -9.44 -15.96 -7.96
N VAL A 60 -9.68 -16.70 -9.03
CA VAL A 60 -8.60 -17.18 -9.91
C VAL A 60 -8.43 -16.20 -11.06
N VAL A 61 -7.20 -15.80 -11.31
CA VAL A 61 -6.82 -14.85 -12.36
C VAL A 61 -5.70 -15.49 -13.20
N GLU A 62 -5.83 -15.49 -14.53
CA GLU A 62 -4.91 -16.22 -15.40
C GLU A 62 -4.44 -15.39 -16.61
N PRO A 63 -3.45 -14.49 -16.44
CA PRO A 63 -2.80 -13.85 -17.57
C PRO A 63 -1.97 -14.86 -18.37
N GLN A 64 -1.90 -14.67 -19.69
CA GLN A 64 -1.15 -15.55 -20.58
C GLN A 64 -0.05 -14.80 -21.34
N PHE A 65 1.07 -15.47 -21.50
CA PHE A 65 2.20 -15.05 -22.33
C PHE A 65 2.30 -15.98 -23.53
N LEU A 66 2.36 -15.45 -24.74
CA LEU A 66 2.44 -16.21 -25.98
C LEU A 66 3.75 -15.89 -26.70
N ILE A 67 4.35 -16.92 -27.27
CA ILE A 67 5.54 -16.85 -28.12
C ILE A 67 5.17 -17.52 -29.44
N TYR A 68 5.22 -16.76 -30.53
CA TYR A 68 4.97 -17.25 -31.88
C TYR A 68 6.17 -16.91 -32.76
N GLY A 69 7.00 -17.92 -33.05
CA GLY A 69 8.27 -17.73 -33.74
C GLY A 69 9.19 -16.75 -32.99
N SER A 70 9.42 -15.57 -33.56
CA SER A 70 10.23 -14.50 -32.96
C SER A 70 9.42 -13.38 -32.29
N GLN A 71 8.09 -13.49 -32.27
CA GLN A 71 7.19 -12.49 -31.69
C GLN A 71 6.62 -12.97 -30.36
N THR A 72 6.44 -12.04 -29.43
CA THR A 72 5.80 -12.30 -28.13
C THR A 72 4.51 -11.51 -28.02
N GLY A 73 3.48 -12.14 -27.46
CA GLY A 73 2.19 -11.53 -27.17
C GLY A 73 1.78 -11.76 -25.72
N THR A 74 0.89 -10.92 -25.21
CA THR A 74 0.38 -11.03 -23.84
C THR A 74 -1.14 -10.95 -23.87
N LEU A 75 -1.82 -11.81 -23.11
CA LEU A 75 -3.23 -11.71 -22.80
C LEU A 75 -3.36 -11.30 -21.33
N PRO A 76 -3.68 -10.02 -21.05
CA PRO A 76 -3.93 -9.55 -19.70
C PRO A 76 -5.15 -10.26 -19.10
N ALA A 77 -5.14 -10.39 -17.78
CA ALA A 77 -6.31 -10.82 -17.02
C ALA A 77 -6.79 -9.69 -16.11
N GLU A 78 -8.11 -9.56 -15.96
CA GLU A 78 -8.71 -8.57 -15.07
C GLU A 78 -8.66 -9.05 -13.62
N LEU A 79 -8.35 -8.12 -12.71
CA LEU A 79 -8.35 -8.34 -11.27
C LEU A 79 -9.75 -8.12 -10.73
N VAL A 80 -10.28 -9.11 -10.02
CA VAL A 80 -11.66 -9.15 -9.53
C VAL A 80 -11.85 -8.19 -8.36
N TYR A 81 -10.86 -8.11 -7.46
CA TYR A 81 -11.00 -7.36 -6.21
C TYR A 81 -10.20 -6.05 -6.19
N ALA A 82 -8.99 -6.02 -6.76
CA ALA A 82 -8.18 -4.80 -6.81
C ALA A 82 -8.80 -3.72 -7.70
N GLY A 83 -9.42 -4.13 -8.81
CA GLY A 83 -9.81 -3.25 -9.91
C GLY A 83 -8.59 -2.88 -10.74
N GLY A 84 -8.41 -3.54 -11.88
CA GLY A 84 -7.20 -3.41 -12.68
C GLY A 84 -6.92 -4.61 -13.57
N THR A 85 -5.73 -4.68 -14.13
CA THR A 85 -5.27 -5.82 -14.94
C THR A 85 -3.89 -6.28 -14.53
N ILE A 86 -3.65 -7.59 -14.62
CA ILE A 86 -2.32 -8.17 -14.56
C ILE A 86 -1.89 -8.65 -15.95
N VAL A 87 -0.63 -8.41 -16.30
CA VAL A 87 -0.02 -8.80 -17.58
C VAL A 87 1.19 -9.67 -17.30
N PHE A 88 1.26 -10.82 -17.96
CA PHE A 88 2.45 -11.67 -17.94
C PHE A 88 3.42 -11.18 -19.02
N GLN A 89 4.50 -10.50 -18.62
CA GLN A 89 5.40 -9.84 -19.56
C GLN A 89 6.46 -10.76 -20.13
N MET A 90 7.14 -11.52 -19.25
CA MET A 90 8.34 -12.26 -19.65
C MET A 90 8.65 -13.38 -18.66
N ILE A 91 9.27 -14.44 -19.18
CA ILE A 91 9.84 -15.54 -18.41
C ILE A 91 11.36 -15.41 -18.47
N GLN A 92 12.05 -15.50 -17.33
CA GLN A 92 13.51 -15.49 -17.23
C GLN A 92 14.00 -16.87 -16.75
N PRO A 93 14.36 -17.79 -17.67
CA PRO A 93 14.78 -19.15 -17.31
C PRO A 93 16.11 -19.18 -16.55
N GLU A 94 17.01 -18.22 -16.83
CA GLU A 94 18.34 -18.11 -16.21
C GLU A 94 18.27 -17.92 -14.70
N THR A 95 17.26 -17.18 -14.24
CA THR A 95 17.06 -16.81 -12.83
C THR A 95 15.86 -17.52 -12.20
N ASP A 96 15.15 -18.37 -12.94
CA ASP A 96 13.89 -19.01 -12.54
C ASP A 96 12.84 -18.00 -12.02
N THR A 97 12.76 -16.84 -12.69
CA THR A 97 11.86 -15.75 -12.32
C THR A 97 10.89 -15.40 -13.44
N PHE A 98 9.76 -14.82 -13.05
CA PHE A 98 8.68 -14.40 -13.93
C PHE A 98 8.42 -12.90 -13.72
N ILE A 99 8.29 -12.15 -14.82
CA ILE A 99 7.99 -10.73 -14.79
C ILE A 99 6.50 -10.52 -15.06
N PHE A 100 5.82 -9.89 -14.12
CA PHE A 100 4.42 -9.49 -14.23
C PHE A 100 4.29 -7.97 -14.12
N GLN A 101 3.41 -7.39 -14.93
CA GLN A 101 2.97 -6.01 -14.77
C GLN A 101 1.61 -6.00 -14.09
N THR A 102 1.41 -5.15 -13.10
CA THR A 102 0.09 -4.88 -12.54
C THR A 102 -0.30 -3.44 -12.82
N ARG A 103 -1.52 -3.27 -13.31
CA ARG A 103 -2.13 -1.98 -13.58
C ARG A 103 -3.31 -1.80 -12.64
N GLU A 104 -3.16 -0.95 -11.63
CA GLU A 104 -4.23 -0.65 -10.66
C GLU A 104 -4.88 0.68 -10.99
N GLN A 105 -6.22 0.73 -10.97
CA GLN A 105 -6.93 2.01 -10.95
C GLN A 105 -6.82 2.58 -9.54
N ASN A 106 -6.11 3.69 -9.39
CA ASN A 106 -5.91 4.34 -8.10
C ASN A 106 -7.27 4.77 -7.54
N VAL A 107 -7.84 3.96 -6.65
CA VAL A 107 -8.82 4.47 -5.69
C VAL A 107 -7.96 5.11 -4.63
N PRO A 108 -7.91 6.46 -4.53
CA PRO A 108 -7.11 7.10 -3.50
C PRO A 108 -7.51 6.48 -2.17
N GLN A 109 -6.57 5.77 -1.54
CA GLN A 109 -6.74 5.37 -0.16
C GLN A 109 -6.93 6.68 0.57
N ASP A 110 -8.16 6.93 1.04
CA ASP A 110 -8.47 8.01 1.95
C ASP A 110 -7.66 7.73 3.22
N TRP A 111 -6.41 8.15 3.21
CA TRP A 111 -5.62 8.30 4.40
C TRP A 111 -6.41 9.32 5.21
N ILE A 112 -7.17 8.83 6.17
CA ILE A 112 -7.74 9.64 7.22
C ILE A 112 -6.51 10.11 7.99
N ILE A 113 -5.91 11.21 7.54
CA ILE A 113 -5.07 11.99 8.43
C ILE A 113 -6.01 12.40 9.55
N MET A 114 -5.74 11.80 10.72
CA MET A 114 -6.28 12.25 11.98
C MET A 114 -5.98 13.74 12.05
N LYS A 115 -6.99 14.58 11.78
CA LYS A 115 -6.85 16.01 11.94
C LYS A 115 -6.45 16.23 13.39
N ALA A 116 -5.24 16.74 13.62
CA ALA A 116 -4.85 17.21 14.93
C ALA A 116 -5.88 18.28 15.34
N ILE A 117 -6.62 18.03 16.42
CA ILE A 117 -7.52 19.04 16.97
C ILE A 117 -6.63 20.17 17.48
N VAL A 118 -6.45 21.20 16.67
CA VAL A 118 -5.76 22.42 17.09
C VAL A 118 -6.71 23.14 18.02
N PHE A 119 -6.54 22.93 19.33
CA PHE A 119 -7.39 23.55 20.33
C PHE A 119 -7.24 25.08 20.27
N PRO A 120 -8.29 25.84 19.94
CA PRO A 120 -8.21 27.28 19.69
C PRO A 120 -7.85 28.12 20.93
N MET A 121 -7.79 27.51 22.13
CA MET A 121 -7.56 28.18 23.41
C MET A 121 -6.30 27.71 24.16
N ILE A 122 -5.29 27.18 23.45
CA ILE A 122 -4.04 26.72 24.08
C ILE A 122 -3.37 27.80 24.96
N ASN A 123 -3.53 29.06 24.56
CA ASN A 123 -3.01 30.24 25.24
C ASN A 123 -3.53 30.35 26.69
N LEU A 124 -4.78 29.94 26.93
CA LEU A 124 -5.41 29.99 28.25
C LEU A 124 -4.82 28.92 29.19
N VAL A 125 -4.51 27.75 28.66
CA VAL A 125 -3.83 26.68 29.41
C VAL A 125 -2.45 27.14 29.85
N TRP A 126 -1.69 27.78 28.95
CA TRP A 126 -0.38 28.35 29.28
C TRP A 126 -0.48 29.44 30.36
N LEU A 127 -1.46 30.33 30.27
CA LEU A 127 -1.69 31.34 31.29
C LEU A 127 -2.02 30.71 32.65
N GLY A 128 -2.89 29.70 32.68
CA GLY A 128 -3.21 28.94 33.88
C GLY A 128 -1.99 28.28 34.50
N MET A 129 -1.15 27.64 33.68
CA MET A 129 0.11 27.03 34.13
C MET A 129 1.07 28.06 34.76
N ILE A 130 1.20 29.25 34.18
CA ILE A 130 2.05 30.32 34.72
C ILE A 130 1.52 30.81 36.08
N VAL A 131 0.22 31.04 36.21
CA VAL A 131 -0.39 31.49 37.47
C VAL A 131 -0.19 30.45 38.58
N LEU A 132 -0.40 29.18 38.28
CA LEU A 132 -0.17 28.08 39.22
C LEU A 132 1.30 27.98 39.62
N ALA A 133 2.23 28.11 38.68
CA ALA A 133 3.67 28.08 38.96
C ALA A 133 4.10 29.21 39.91
N ILE A 134 3.57 30.43 39.71
CA ILE A 134 3.85 31.58 40.58
C ILE A 134 3.26 31.34 41.99
N GLY A 135 2.00 30.92 42.08
CA GLY A 135 1.37 30.63 43.37
C GLY A 135 2.11 29.53 44.15
N PHE A 136 2.55 28.50 43.44
CA PHE A 136 3.37 27.43 44.00
C PHE A 136 4.74 27.95 44.47
N ALA A 137 5.41 28.79 43.68
CA ALA A 137 6.70 29.37 44.06
C ALA A 137 6.61 30.26 45.32
N ILE A 138 5.56 31.08 45.44
CA ILE A 138 5.31 31.91 46.62
C ILE A 138 5.07 31.04 47.85
N SER A 139 4.20 30.03 47.74
CA SER A 139 3.90 29.09 48.81
C SER A 139 5.15 28.33 49.27
N MET A 140 5.97 27.87 48.32
CA MET A 140 7.21 27.16 48.59
C MET A 140 8.23 28.05 49.32
N ARG A 141 8.38 29.32 48.89
CA ARG A 141 9.29 30.28 49.55
C ARG A 141 8.85 30.58 50.98
N LYS A 142 7.56 30.86 51.18
CA LYS A 142 7.00 31.08 52.53
C LYS A 142 7.22 29.87 53.43
N ARG A 143 7.00 28.66 52.92
CA ARG A 143 7.26 27.42 53.67
C ARG A 143 8.72 27.27 54.06
N LEU A 144 9.66 27.61 53.17
CA LEU A 144 11.08 27.53 53.47
C LEU A 144 11.51 28.57 54.53
N GLU A 145 10.95 29.78 54.49
CA GLU A 145 11.16 30.81 55.52
C GLU A 145 10.57 30.38 56.87
N ASP A 146 9.35 29.86 56.90
CA ASP A 146 8.71 29.34 58.12
C ASP A 146 9.51 28.19 58.74
N LEU A 147 10.05 27.28 57.92
CA LEU A 147 10.92 26.19 58.40
C LEU A 147 12.27 26.69 58.94
N ARG A 148 12.84 27.75 58.35
CA ARG A 148 14.07 28.38 58.85
C ARG A 148 13.85 29.09 60.18
N ARG A 149 12.73 29.81 60.34
CA ARG A 149 12.36 30.51 61.59
C ARG A 149 12.13 29.56 62.77
N ARG A 150 11.73 28.31 62.53
CA ARG A 150 11.54 27.30 63.59
C ARG A 150 12.84 26.65 64.07
N LYS A 151 13.96 26.83 63.36
CA LYS A 151 15.26 26.21 63.66
C LYS A 151 16.27 27.16 64.32
N GLY A 152 15.98 28.45 64.41
CA GLY A 152 16.76 29.44 65.16
C GLY A 152 15.99 29.91 66.38
#